data_AF-A0A8J8FT80-F1
#
_entry.id   AF-A0A8J8FT80-F1
#
_cell.length_a   1.000
_cell.length_b   1.000
_cell.length_c   1.000
_cell.angle_alpha   90.00
_cell.angle_beta   90.00
_cell.angle_gamma   90.00
#
_symmetry.space_group_name_H-M   'P 1'
#
loop_
_entity.id
_entity.type
_entity.pdbx_description
1 polymer ?
#
loop_
_entity_poly.entity_id
_entity_poly.type
_entity_poly.pdbx_seq_one_letter_code
_entity_poly.pdbx_strand_id
1 'polypeptide(L)'
;MADDAFGYKLARTLSPLSDDTFRSVPAGPWPERVKIPDHDVLIAADAVLGAGEPGDVLLVREPGNTGYPSHGVPFEPDLLIGFVPVKTGYGPPSREMLETVKALAGEIREAILEGRGGPPDRGLRGGEALPPGRARVQGDPGGDLRR
;
A
#
# COMPACT_ATOMS: atom_id res chain seq x y z
N MET A 1 -10.08 -10.15 6.47
CA MET A 1 -10.52 -10.55 7.83
C MET A 1 -9.64 -9.84 8.85
N ALA A 2 -10.04 -9.55 10.10
CA ALA A 2 -9.19 -8.84 11.09
C ALA A 2 -8.29 -7.76 10.46
N ASP A 3 -6.97 -7.88 10.57
CA ASP A 3 -6.02 -6.92 9.96
C ASP A 3 -5.70 -7.21 8.49
N ASP A 4 -5.99 -8.41 8.01
CA ASP A 4 -6.07 -8.75 6.58
C ASP A 4 -7.16 -7.94 5.83
N ALA A 5 -7.97 -7.16 6.55
CA ALA A 5 -8.82 -6.13 5.94
C ALA A 5 -8.06 -4.84 5.54
N PHE A 6 -6.76 -4.73 5.80
CA PHE A 6 -5.96 -3.51 5.61
C PHE A 6 -6.12 -2.91 4.21
N GLY A 7 -5.78 -3.67 3.17
CA GLY A 7 -5.84 -3.19 1.78
C GLY A 7 -7.25 -2.71 1.39
N TYR A 8 -8.26 -3.51 1.72
CA TYR A 8 -9.66 -3.16 1.50
C TYR A 8 -10.07 -1.88 2.22
N LYS A 9 -9.66 -1.71 3.49
CA LYS A 9 -10.02 -0.53 4.29
C LYS A 9 -9.31 0.73 3.81
N LEU A 10 -8.04 0.64 3.45
CA LEU A 10 -7.31 1.76 2.87
C LEU A 10 -7.95 2.18 1.55
N ALA A 11 -8.20 1.23 0.65
CA ALA A 11 -8.84 1.51 -0.64
C ALA A 11 -10.23 2.15 -0.48
N ARG A 12 -11.07 1.62 0.43
CA ARG A 12 -12.39 2.20 0.72
C ARG A 12 -12.29 3.63 1.28
N THR A 13 -11.30 3.89 2.13
CA THR A 13 -11.09 5.22 2.72
C THR A 13 -10.68 6.26 1.66
N LEU A 14 -9.86 5.86 0.70
CA LEU A 14 -9.41 6.70 -0.42
C LEU A 14 -10.42 6.79 -1.57
N SER A 15 -11.40 5.87 -1.64
CA SER A 15 -12.36 5.81 -2.75
C SER A 15 -13.09 7.14 -3.06
N PRO A 16 -13.46 8.00 -2.08
CA PRO A 16 -14.09 9.29 -2.37
C PRO A 16 -13.18 10.31 -3.08
N LEU A 17 -11.86 10.07 -3.13
CA LEU A 17 -10.90 10.92 -3.84
C LEU A 17 -10.76 10.53 -5.32
N SER A 18 -11.41 9.45 -5.76
CA SER A 18 -11.24 8.94 -7.12
C SER A 18 -11.80 9.92 -8.16
N ASP A 19 -11.03 10.17 -9.20
CA ASP A 19 -11.38 10.95 -10.39
C ASP A 19 -10.71 10.37 -11.64
N ASP A 20 -10.39 11.21 -12.61
CA ASP A 20 -9.68 10.87 -13.84
C ASP A 20 -8.16 10.68 -13.64
N THR A 21 -7.58 11.30 -12.61
CA THR A 21 -6.14 11.24 -12.32
C THR A 21 -5.78 10.19 -11.26
N PHE A 22 -6.72 9.83 -10.40
CA PHE A 22 -6.52 8.84 -9.35
C PHE A 22 -7.73 7.92 -9.23
N ARG A 23 -7.49 6.62 -9.07
CA ARG A 23 -8.56 5.66 -8.78
C ARG A 23 -8.15 4.71 -7.67
N SER A 24 -8.96 4.66 -6.63
CA SER A 24 -8.83 3.66 -5.58
C SER A 24 -9.82 2.52 -5.80
N VAL A 25 -9.32 1.28 -5.82
CA VAL A 25 -10.14 0.10 -6.12
C VAL A 25 -10.08 -0.91 -4.97
N PRO A 26 -11.19 -1.17 -4.26
CA PRO A 26 -11.23 -2.19 -3.21
C PRO A 26 -11.29 -3.59 -3.84
N ALA A 27 -10.13 -4.18 -4.09
CA ALA A 27 -10.02 -5.43 -4.84
C ALA A 27 -10.52 -6.68 -4.11
N GLY A 28 -10.51 -6.66 -2.77
CA GLY A 28 -10.86 -7.84 -1.98
C GLY A 28 -9.92 -9.02 -2.24
N PRO A 29 -10.36 -10.27 -1.99
CA PRO A 29 -9.50 -11.44 -2.09
C PRO A 29 -9.30 -11.95 -3.53
N TRP A 30 -9.93 -11.33 -4.53
CA TRP A 30 -9.86 -11.74 -5.93
C TRP A 30 -9.45 -10.57 -6.83
N PRO A 31 -8.23 -10.03 -6.68
CA PRO A 31 -7.75 -8.91 -7.48
C PRO A 31 -7.78 -9.20 -8.99
N GLU A 32 -7.63 -10.46 -9.39
CA GLU A 32 -7.72 -10.90 -10.79
C GLU A 32 -9.11 -10.70 -11.42
N ARG A 33 -10.16 -10.56 -10.61
CA ARG A 33 -11.53 -10.29 -11.07
C ARG A 33 -11.83 -8.81 -11.21
N VAL A 34 -10.90 -7.97 -10.80
CA VAL A 34 -11.05 -6.52 -10.81
C VAL A 34 -10.53 -6.01 -12.14
N LYS A 35 -11.37 -5.28 -12.87
CA LYS A 35 -10.93 -4.57 -14.07
C LYS A 35 -10.10 -3.36 -13.64
N ILE A 36 -8.79 -3.48 -13.77
CA ILE A 36 -7.86 -2.37 -13.56
C ILE A 36 -7.85 -1.55 -14.86
N PRO A 37 -8.18 -0.24 -14.83
CA PRO A 37 -8.05 0.60 -16.00
C PRO A 37 -6.57 0.80 -16.36
N ASP A 38 -6.32 1.34 -17.55
CA ASP A 38 -4.98 1.81 -17.91
C ASP A 38 -4.48 2.81 -16.85
N HIS A 39 -3.21 2.68 -16.49
CA HIS A 39 -2.58 3.41 -15.40
C HIS A 39 -1.11 3.66 -15.71
N ASP A 40 -0.57 4.77 -15.23
CA ASP A 40 0.87 5.05 -15.28
C ASP A 40 1.59 4.44 -14.08
N VAL A 41 0.91 4.36 -12.93
CA VAL A 41 1.44 3.82 -11.67
C VAL A 41 0.35 2.98 -10.99
N LEU A 42 0.71 1.76 -10.62
CA LEU A 42 -0.12 0.80 -9.88
C LEU A 42 0.42 0.60 -8.47
N ILE A 43 -0.40 0.93 -7.47
CA ILE A 43 -0.08 0.72 -6.06
C ILE A 43 -0.97 -0.37 -5.50
N ALA A 44 -0.34 -1.39 -4.92
CA ALA A 44 -1.00 -2.41 -4.12
C ALA A 44 -0.97 -2.02 -2.64
N ALA A 45 -2.05 -2.32 -1.92
CA ALA A 45 -2.07 -2.26 -0.47
C ALA A 45 -2.59 -3.58 0.07
N ASP A 46 -1.83 -4.22 0.96
CA ASP A 46 -2.21 -5.52 1.51
C ASP A 46 -1.62 -5.78 2.91
N ALA A 47 -2.20 -6.74 3.62
CA ALA A 47 -1.57 -7.26 4.83
C ALA A 47 -0.44 -8.23 4.45
N VAL A 48 0.75 -8.01 4.99
CA VAL A 48 1.95 -8.78 4.65
C VAL A 48 2.40 -9.58 5.87
N LEU A 49 2.40 -10.92 5.73
CA LEU A 49 2.82 -11.83 6.78
C LEU A 49 4.33 -12.08 6.72
N GLY A 50 4.96 -12.16 7.89
CA GLY A 50 6.35 -12.63 8.03
C GLY A 50 7.44 -11.62 7.63
N ALA A 51 7.07 -10.38 7.34
CA ALA A 51 8.01 -9.31 6.97
C ALA A 51 7.92 -8.15 7.97
N GLY A 52 8.71 -8.17 9.06
CA GLY A 52 8.72 -7.10 10.08
C GLY A 52 7.96 -7.46 11.36
N GLU A 53 7.82 -6.47 12.25
CA GLU A 53 7.10 -6.62 13.53
C GLU A 53 5.61 -6.33 13.34
N PRO A 54 4.70 -6.97 14.10
CA PRO A 54 3.29 -6.64 14.07
C PRO A 54 3.04 -5.14 14.27
N GLY A 55 2.25 -4.53 13.38
CA GLY A 55 1.99 -3.10 13.36
C GLY A 55 2.87 -2.29 12.39
N ASP A 56 3.97 -2.88 11.90
CA ASP A 56 4.85 -2.22 10.93
C ASP A 56 4.12 -1.94 9.61
N VAL A 57 4.46 -0.80 9.00
CA VAL A 57 4.12 -0.46 7.62
C VAL A 57 5.35 -0.65 6.75
N LEU A 58 5.20 -1.41 5.66
CA LEU A 58 6.24 -1.68 4.69
C LEU A 58 5.96 -0.91 3.41
N LEU A 59 7.00 -0.35 2.82
CA LEU A 59 6.97 0.23 1.48
C LEU A 59 7.98 -0.53 0.63
N VAL A 60 7.47 -1.34 -0.30
CA VAL A 60 8.28 -2.18 -1.18
C VAL A 60 8.11 -1.69 -2.61
N ARG A 61 9.17 -1.08 -3.15
CA ARG A 61 9.23 -0.67 -4.55
C ARG A 61 9.60 -1.85 -5.42
N GLU A 62 9.02 -1.94 -6.61
CA GLU A 62 9.27 -3.02 -7.56
C GLU A 62 9.26 -4.39 -6.85
N PRO A 63 8.17 -4.75 -6.14
CA PRO A 63 8.10 -5.98 -5.36
C PRO A 63 8.20 -7.26 -6.22
N GLY A 64 8.37 -7.11 -7.54
CA GLY A 64 8.38 -8.17 -8.53
C GLY A 64 7.02 -8.87 -8.60
N ASN A 65 7.02 -10.08 -9.14
CA ASN A 65 5.88 -10.97 -8.96
C ASN A 65 5.78 -11.30 -7.48
N THR A 66 4.84 -10.63 -6.82
CA THR A 66 4.61 -10.78 -5.39
C THR A 66 4.30 -12.22 -5.01
N GLY A 67 3.81 -13.08 -5.92
CA GLY A 67 3.35 -14.42 -5.56
C GLY A 67 2.21 -14.41 -4.53
N TYR A 68 1.72 -13.23 -4.16
CA TYR A 68 0.70 -12.93 -3.17
C TYR A 68 -0.62 -12.63 -3.87
N PRO A 69 -1.13 -13.61 -4.63
CA PRO A 69 -2.47 -14.01 -4.31
C PRO A 69 -2.44 -15.46 -3.89
N SER A 70 -3.20 -15.74 -2.83
CA SER A 70 -3.63 -17.08 -2.45
C SER A 70 -4.20 -17.93 -3.61
N HIS A 71 -4.41 -17.38 -4.82
CA HIS A 71 -5.06 -18.05 -5.94
C HIS A 71 -4.47 -17.82 -7.37
N GLY A 72 -3.20 -17.44 -7.53
CA GLY A 72 -2.43 -17.85 -8.73
C GLY A 72 -2.51 -17.02 -10.03
N VAL A 73 -2.83 -15.72 -9.98
CA VAL A 73 -2.56 -14.80 -11.11
C VAL A 73 -1.45 -13.82 -10.70
N PRO A 74 -0.36 -13.67 -11.48
CA PRO A 74 0.67 -12.70 -11.17
C PRO A 74 0.09 -11.28 -11.21
N PHE A 75 0.27 -10.56 -10.11
CA PHE A 75 -0.09 -9.17 -9.95
C PHE A 75 1.20 -8.42 -9.61
N GLU A 76 1.61 -7.51 -10.50
CA GLU A 76 2.90 -6.81 -10.47
C GLU A 76 2.65 -5.31 -10.27
N PRO A 77 2.49 -4.85 -9.02
CA PRO A 77 2.37 -3.42 -8.74
C PRO A 77 3.75 -2.74 -8.80
N ASP A 78 3.79 -1.45 -9.11
CA ASP A 78 5.01 -0.63 -9.03
C ASP A 78 5.44 -0.39 -7.57
N LEU A 79 4.46 -0.35 -6.66
CA LEU A 79 4.65 -0.16 -5.22
C LEU A 79 3.68 -1.05 -4.44
N LEU A 80 4.19 -1.74 -3.41
CA LEU A 80 3.40 -2.38 -2.38
C LEU A 80 3.48 -1.59 -1.07
N ILE A 81 2.31 -1.21 -0.55
CA ILE A 81 2.11 -0.73 0.82
C ILE A 81 1.66 -1.92 1.66
N GLY A 82 2.57 -2.50 2.42
CA GLY A 82 2.30 -3.63 3.31
C GLY A 82 1.95 -3.18 4.73
N PHE A 83 1.01 -3.86 5.38
CA PHE A 83 0.82 -3.77 6.83
C PHE A 83 1.07 -5.12 7.48
N VAL A 84 1.96 -5.18 8.47
CA VAL A 84 2.20 -6.42 9.22
C VAL A 84 1.08 -6.59 10.25
N PRO A 85 0.20 -7.61 10.11
CA PRO A 85 -1.00 -7.68 10.92
C PRO A 85 -0.69 -7.95 12.39
N VAL A 86 -1.33 -7.19 13.27
CA VAL A 86 -1.31 -7.40 14.73
C VAL A 86 -2.27 -8.51 15.12
N LYS A 87 -3.35 -8.65 14.34
CA LYS A 87 -4.39 -9.64 14.55
C LYS A 87 -4.75 -10.36 13.26
N THR A 88 -4.63 -11.69 13.27
CA THR A 88 -5.06 -12.56 12.16
C THR A 88 -6.35 -13.34 12.50
N GLY A 89 -6.95 -13.96 11.49
CA GLY A 89 -8.15 -14.79 11.64
C GLY A 89 -9.47 -14.00 11.66
N TYR A 90 -10.54 -14.65 12.13
CA TYR A 90 -11.88 -14.07 12.14
C TYR A 90 -12.05 -13.02 13.24
N GLY A 91 -12.76 -11.93 12.92
CA GLY A 91 -13.09 -10.87 13.86
C GLY A 91 -12.87 -9.47 13.30
N PRO A 92 -13.15 -8.43 14.11
CA PRO A 92 -12.95 -7.06 13.69
C PRO A 92 -11.46 -6.72 13.55
N PRO A 93 -11.12 -5.75 12.67
CA PRO A 93 -9.84 -5.06 12.63
C PRO A 93 -9.32 -4.67 14.02
N SER A 94 -8.01 -4.75 14.20
CA SER A 94 -7.35 -4.15 15.35
C SER A 94 -7.47 -2.62 15.31
N ARG A 95 -7.44 -2.00 16.49
CA ARG A 95 -7.41 -0.53 16.61
C ARG A 95 -6.19 0.05 15.88
N GLU A 96 -5.05 -0.62 16.03
CA GLU A 96 -3.78 -0.23 15.43
C GLU A 96 -3.86 -0.20 13.90
N MET A 97 -4.39 -1.25 13.27
CA MET A 97 -4.59 -1.26 11.82
C MET A 97 -5.49 -0.10 11.36
N LEU A 98 -6.58 0.19 12.08
CA LEU A 98 -7.49 1.27 11.74
C LEU A 98 -6.84 2.66 11.89
N GLU A 99 -6.03 2.87 12.92
CA GLU A 99 -5.28 4.11 13.13
C GLU A 99 -4.22 4.29 12.04
N THR A 100 -3.52 3.22 11.67
CA THR A 100 -2.57 3.21 10.54
C THR A 100 -3.24 3.52 9.21
N VAL A 101 -4.39 2.90 8.90
CA VAL A 101 -5.18 3.22 7.70
C VAL A 101 -5.56 4.70 7.67
N LYS A 102 -5.99 5.26 8.81
CA LYS A 102 -6.35 6.68 8.90
C LYS A 102 -5.15 7.59 8.63
N ALA A 103 -3.98 7.28 9.22
CA ALA A 103 -2.77 8.05 9.03
C ALA A 103 -2.29 7.99 7.56
N LEU A 104 -2.15 6.79 7.01
CA LEU A 104 -1.73 6.59 5.62
C LEU A 104 -2.69 7.22 4.61
N ALA A 105 -4.00 7.12 4.83
CA ALA A 105 -4.97 7.77 3.96
C ALA A 105 -4.83 9.31 4.00
N GLY A 106 -4.43 9.88 5.14
CA GLY A 106 -4.08 11.30 5.25
C GLY A 106 -2.89 11.67 4.37
N GLU A 107 -1.77 10.96 4.51
CA GLU A 107 -0.55 11.20 3.73
C GLU A 107 -0.80 11.04 2.22
N ILE A 108 -1.48 9.95 1.82
CA ILE A 108 -1.80 9.69 0.41
C ILE A 108 -2.75 10.76 -0.14
N ARG A 109 -3.72 11.21 0.65
CA ARG A 109 -4.63 12.29 0.25
C ARG A 109 -3.85 13.58 -0.04
N GLU A 110 -2.95 13.99 0.86
CA GLU A 110 -2.17 15.20 0.64
C GLU A 110 -1.28 15.06 -0.60
N ALA A 111 -0.60 13.92 -0.79
CA ALA A 111 0.20 13.67 -1.99
C ALA A 111 -0.62 13.71 -3.30
N ILE A 112 -1.84 13.15 -3.30
CA ILE A 112 -2.76 13.21 -4.44
C ILE A 112 -3.15 14.67 -4.72
N LEU A 113 -3.48 15.43 -3.69
CA LEU A 113 -3.90 16.84 -3.84
C LEU A 113 -2.75 17.73 -4.29
N GLU A 114 -1.53 17.52 -3.79
CA GLU A 114 -0.32 18.21 -4.25
C GLU A 114 -0.02 17.89 -5.72
N GLY A 115 -0.11 16.62 -6.13
CA GLY A 115 0.11 16.19 -7.50
C GLY A 115 -0.90 16.78 -8.50
N ARG A 116 -2.12 17.10 -8.04
CA ARG A 116 -3.16 17.78 -8.83
C ARG A 116 -2.93 19.28 -8.99
N GLY A 117 -2.08 19.88 -8.16
CA GLY A 117 -1.87 21.33 -8.09
C GLY A 117 -1.03 21.94 -9.23
N GLY A 118 -0.54 21.14 -10.18
CA GLY A 118 0.52 21.58 -11.09
C GLY A 118 1.86 21.76 -10.34
N PRO A 119 2.98 21.99 -11.04
CA PRO A 119 4.27 22.08 -10.37
C PRO A 119 4.23 23.19 -9.30
N PRO A 120 4.60 22.90 -8.04
CA PRO A 120 4.72 23.94 -7.04
C PRO A 120 5.88 24.84 -7.48
N ASP A 121 5.57 26.11 -7.76
CA ASP A 121 6.53 27.16 -8.11
C ASP A 121 7.43 27.57 -6.91
N ARG A 122 7.69 26.64 -5.99
CA ARG A 122 8.52 26.84 -4.81
C ARG A 122 9.34 25.59 -4.52
N GLY A 123 10.52 25.58 -5.12
CA GLY A 123 11.77 25.19 -4.48
C GLY A 123 11.76 23.88 -3.71
N LEU A 124 12.25 22.85 -4.37
CA LEU A 124 12.91 21.67 -3.80
C LEU A 124 13.56 21.97 -2.43
N ARG A 125 12.85 21.65 -1.35
CA ARG A 125 13.38 21.36 -0.01
C ARG A 125 12.50 20.22 0.48
N GLY A 126 12.94 18.98 0.34
CA GLY A 126 13.88 18.39 1.27
C GLY A 126 13.03 17.51 2.20
N GLY A 127 13.12 16.20 2.02
CA GLY A 127 12.25 15.23 2.67
C GLY A 127 12.40 15.20 4.19
N GLU A 128 11.27 14.97 4.86
CA GLU A 128 11.08 14.51 6.24
C GLU A 128 9.55 14.41 6.42
N ALA A 129 8.93 13.46 7.08
CA ALA A 129 9.31 12.19 7.70
C ALA A 129 7.99 11.39 7.79
N LEU A 130 8.03 10.08 7.55
CA LEU A 130 6.84 9.24 7.74
C LEU A 130 6.41 9.30 9.23
N PRO A 131 5.09 9.29 9.52
CA PRO A 131 4.58 9.31 10.89
C PRO A 131 5.16 8.15 11.73
N PRO A 132 5.18 8.27 13.07
CA PRO A 132 5.82 7.28 13.94
C PRO A 132 5.12 5.91 13.82
N GLY A 133 5.76 5.07 13.02
CA GLY A 133 5.64 3.64 12.80
C GLY A 133 6.89 3.31 11.99
N ARG A 134 7.64 2.26 12.33
CA ARG A 134 8.96 2.02 11.75
C ARG A 134 8.82 1.62 10.28
N ALA A 135 8.66 2.59 9.39
CA ALA A 135 8.68 2.37 7.96
C ALA A 135 10.09 1.88 7.58
N ARG A 136 10.22 0.57 7.37
CA ARG A 136 11.43 -0.02 6.79
C ARG A 136 11.26 -0.01 5.28
N VAL A 137 12.04 0.84 4.61
CA VAL A 137 12.23 0.75 3.16
C VAL A 137 13.20 -0.41 2.93
N GLN A 138 12.73 -1.52 2.38
CA GLN A 138 13.63 -2.58 1.93
C GLN A 138 14.11 -2.21 0.52
N GLY A 139 15.35 -1.74 0.42
CA GLY A 139 16.03 -1.46 -0.85
C GLY A 139 16.88 -2.63 -1.32
N ASP A 140 16.69 -2.97 -2.59
CA ASP A 140 17.56 -3.72 -3.52
C ASP A 140 17.78 -5.24 -3.30
N PRO A 141 17.31 -6.13 -4.20
CA PRO A 141 17.70 -7.54 -4.25
C PRO A 141 19.04 -7.67 -5.00
N GLY A 142 20.11 -7.08 -4.47
CA GLY A 142 21.44 -7.19 -5.03
C GLY A 142 22.30 -8.22 -4.30
N GLY A 143 22.35 -9.46 -4.77
CA GLY A 143 23.31 -10.44 -4.22
C GLY A 143 23.16 -11.90 -4.63
N ASP A 144 23.54 -12.19 -5.88
CA ASP A 144 24.17 -13.42 -6.39
C ASP A 144 24.08 -14.71 -5.53
N LEU A 145 23.36 -15.71 -6.03
CA LEU A 145 23.69 -17.12 -5.80
C LEU A 145 23.55 -17.92 -7.09
N ARG A 146 24.55 -17.81 -7.95
CA ARG A 146 25.02 -19.00 -8.68
C ARG A 146 25.46 -20.06 -7.65
N ARG A 147 24.80 -21.21 -7.65
CA ARG A 147 25.41 -22.56 -7.57
C ARG A 147 24.37 -23.63 -7.83
#